data_AF-A0A2V7A579-F1
#
_entry.id   AF-A0A2V7A579-F1
#
_cell.length_a   1.000
_cell.length_b   1.000
_cell.length_c   1.000
_cell.angle_alpha   90.00
_cell.angle_beta   90.00
_cell.angle_gamma   90.00
#
_symmetry.space_group_name_H-M   'P 1'
#
loop_
_entity.id
_entity.type
_entity.pdbx_description
1 polymer ?
#
loop_
_entity_poly.entity_id
_entity_poly.type
_entity_poly.pdbx_seq_one_letter_code
_entity_poly.pdbx_strand_id
1 'polypeptide(L)'
;MEEILRATCGAVFMVAWFMGVGAMFYTVAEMIAVLSFAQFAFATGKVLIRIEEPLIVRPAALSPTGMTSHAAYRLINAKRCLFRESGPDLVLFRLAGPIFLKGTIDIGDGRAITVGRLALGPSVLCAAFLAGWTAGALGLLLQEGWPAFGGVLAFLAFGWVVLGLLATFSIAFAKRRFHRAYDEVKDVGSLDGGAYERSGR
;
A
#
# COMPACT_ATOMS: atom_id res chain seq x y z
N MET A 1 6.28 -40.96 -0.53
CA MET A 1 6.14 -39.73 0.29
C MET A 1 6.83 -38.56 -0.39
N GLU A 2 8.07 -38.74 -0.83
CA GLU A 2 8.86 -37.71 -1.52
C GLU A 2 8.25 -37.24 -2.85
N GLU A 3 7.74 -38.15 -3.67
CA GLU A 3 7.06 -37.79 -4.94
C GLU A 3 5.81 -36.91 -4.73
N ILE A 4 5.01 -37.21 -3.70
CA ILE A 4 3.84 -36.42 -3.33
C ILE A 4 4.27 -35.00 -2.90
N LEU A 5 5.37 -34.90 -2.15
CA LEU A 5 5.92 -33.62 -1.73
C LEU A 5 6.46 -32.81 -2.91
N ARG A 6 7.21 -33.43 -3.83
CA ARG A 6 7.68 -32.80 -5.08
C ARG A 6 6.51 -32.28 -5.92
N ALA A 7 5.48 -33.10 -6.12
CA ALA A 7 4.28 -32.71 -6.86
C ALA A 7 3.54 -31.54 -6.17
N THR A 8 3.45 -31.57 -4.84
CA THR A 8 2.84 -30.48 -4.05
C THR A 8 3.62 -29.17 -4.20
N CYS A 9 4.96 -29.21 -4.12
CA CYS A 9 5.81 -28.04 -4.35
C CYS A 9 5.60 -27.46 -5.76
N GLY A 10 5.56 -28.32 -6.79
CA GLY A 10 5.27 -27.90 -8.16
C GLY A 10 3.90 -27.24 -8.31
N ALA A 11 2.85 -27.82 -7.71
CA ALA A 11 1.51 -27.25 -7.73
C ALA A 11 1.46 -25.87 -7.03
N VAL A 12 2.05 -25.75 -5.83
CA VAL A 12 2.13 -24.48 -5.10
C VAL A 12 2.88 -23.43 -5.92
N PHE A 13 3.99 -23.81 -6.56
CA PHE A 13 4.76 -22.91 -7.42
C PHE A 13 3.92 -22.40 -8.59
N MET A 14 3.20 -23.29 -9.30
CA MET A 14 2.35 -22.91 -10.43
C MET A 14 1.20 -21.99 -10.00
N VAL A 15 0.53 -22.30 -8.89
CA VAL A 15 -0.52 -21.44 -8.33
C VAL A 15 0.05 -20.07 -7.96
N ALA A 16 1.19 -20.04 -7.25
CA ALA A 16 1.86 -18.80 -6.88
C ALA A 16 2.27 -17.98 -8.11
N TRP A 17 2.75 -18.63 -9.17
CA TRP A 17 3.10 -17.98 -10.43
C TRP A 17 1.89 -17.29 -11.07
N PHE A 18 0.78 -18.00 -11.28
CA PHE A 18 -0.43 -17.43 -11.87
C PHE A 18 -1.02 -16.31 -11.00
N MET A 19 -1.01 -16.49 -9.67
CA MET A 19 -1.41 -15.45 -8.72
C MET A 19 -0.51 -14.22 -8.82
N GLY A 20 0.80 -14.40 -8.98
CA GLY A 20 1.76 -13.32 -9.17
C GLY A 20 1.52 -12.55 -10.47
N VAL A 21 1.31 -13.25 -11.58
CA VAL A 21 0.97 -12.64 -12.88
C VAL A 21 -0.34 -11.85 -12.76
N GLY A 22 -1.38 -12.44 -12.18
CA GLY A 22 -2.66 -11.76 -11.94
C GLY A 22 -2.51 -10.53 -11.04
N ALA A 23 -1.71 -10.64 -9.97
CA ALA A 23 -1.41 -9.54 -9.06
C ALA A 23 -0.63 -8.41 -9.74
N MET A 24 0.24 -8.71 -10.70
CA MET A 24 0.95 -7.70 -11.49
C MET A 24 -0.01 -6.86 -12.33
N PHE A 25 -0.91 -7.50 -13.09
CA PHE A 25 -1.95 -6.78 -13.84
C PHE A 25 -2.88 -5.99 -12.92
N TYR A 26 -3.28 -6.60 -11.80
CA TYR A 26 -4.11 -5.92 -10.81
C TYR A 26 -3.38 -4.72 -10.18
N THR A 27 -2.06 -4.80 -9.94
CA THR A 27 -1.26 -3.68 -9.42
C THR A 27 -1.31 -2.49 -10.36
N VAL A 28 -1.15 -2.72 -11.67
CA VAL A 28 -1.26 -1.65 -12.67
C VAL A 28 -2.67 -1.04 -12.66
N ALA A 29 -3.71 -1.88 -12.66
CA ALA A 29 -5.08 -1.41 -12.59
C ALA A 29 -5.36 -0.61 -11.30
N GLU A 30 -4.86 -1.07 -10.15
CA GLU A 30 -4.98 -0.41 -8.86
C GLU A 30 -4.25 0.94 -8.86
N MET A 31 -3.05 1.03 -9.43
CA MET A 31 -2.33 2.30 -9.56
C MET A 31 -3.12 3.31 -10.39
N ILE A 32 -3.65 2.91 -11.55
CA ILE A 32 -4.49 3.76 -12.40
C ILE A 32 -5.76 4.20 -11.65
N ALA A 33 -6.39 3.27 -10.93
CA ALA A 33 -7.59 3.55 -10.14
C ALA A 33 -7.32 4.51 -8.97
N VAL A 34 -6.15 4.40 -8.32
CA VAL A 34 -5.71 5.33 -7.27
C VAL A 34 -5.41 6.70 -7.85
N LEU A 35 -4.75 6.78 -9.01
CA LEU A 35 -4.46 8.05 -9.70
C LEU A 35 -5.74 8.79 -10.09
N SER A 36 -6.78 8.05 -10.51
CA SER A 36 -8.11 8.58 -10.89
C SER A 36 -9.09 8.77 -9.72
N PHE A 37 -8.66 8.46 -8.49
CA PHE A 37 -9.50 8.50 -7.29
C PHE A 37 -10.76 7.62 -7.35
N ALA A 38 -10.67 6.45 -7.97
CA ALA A 38 -11.77 5.49 -8.01
C ALA A 38 -12.01 4.87 -6.63
N GLN A 39 -13.24 4.98 -6.09
CA GLN A 39 -13.57 4.64 -4.71
C GLN A 39 -13.21 3.19 -4.33
N PHE A 40 -13.42 2.22 -5.22
CA PHE A 40 -13.13 0.82 -4.95
C PHE A 40 -11.65 0.61 -4.60
N ALA A 41 -10.75 1.33 -5.27
CA ALA A 41 -9.33 1.24 -5.02
C ALA A 41 -9.02 1.72 -3.61
N PHE A 42 -9.72 2.70 -3.05
CA PHE A 42 -9.49 3.16 -1.68
C PHE A 42 -10.20 2.31 -0.62
N ALA A 43 -11.15 1.46 -1.01
CA ALA A 43 -11.84 0.54 -0.12
C ALA A 43 -11.09 -0.79 0.08
N THR A 44 -10.29 -1.21 -0.90
CA THR A 44 -9.57 -2.50 -0.86
C THR A 44 -8.25 -2.43 -0.11
N GLY A 45 -7.75 -3.58 0.33
CA GLY A 45 -6.44 -3.71 0.95
C GLY A 45 -6.44 -3.64 2.47
N LYS A 46 -5.30 -4.00 3.06
CA LYS A 46 -5.13 -4.13 4.52
C LYS A 46 -5.08 -2.75 5.18
N VAL A 47 -5.91 -2.55 6.21
CA VAL A 47 -5.82 -1.36 7.06
C VAL A 47 -4.51 -1.41 7.86
N LEU A 48 -3.69 -0.37 7.73
CA LEU A 48 -2.44 -0.23 8.46
C LEU A 48 -2.42 0.96 9.41
N ILE A 49 -3.23 1.98 9.14
CA ILE A 49 -3.34 3.20 9.94
C ILE A 49 -4.82 3.47 10.14
N ARG A 50 -5.21 3.76 11.38
CA ARG A 50 -6.52 4.30 11.74
C ARG A 50 -6.29 5.42 12.74
N ILE A 51 -6.72 6.62 12.38
CA ILE A 51 -6.60 7.83 13.21
C ILE A 51 -8.02 8.33 13.43
N GLU A 52 -8.39 8.58 14.68
CA GLU A 52 -9.69 9.13 15.05
C GLU A 52 -9.45 10.46 15.78
N GLU A 53 -10.06 11.53 15.27
CA GLU A 53 -9.91 12.87 15.83
C GLU A 53 -11.26 13.54 16.02
N PRO A 54 -11.42 14.40 17.04
CA PRO A 54 -12.60 15.24 17.18
C PRO A 54 -12.73 16.15 15.96
N LEU A 55 -13.97 16.37 15.50
CA LEU A 55 -14.23 17.13 14.28
C LEU A 55 -13.93 18.62 14.48
N ILE A 56 -12.77 19.07 13.99
CA ILE A 56 -12.43 20.50 13.89
C ILE A 56 -12.78 21.04 12.48
N VAL A 57 -12.94 20.16 11.49
CA VAL A 57 -13.04 20.52 10.06
C VAL A 57 -14.49 20.73 9.62
N ARG A 58 -14.81 21.92 9.11
CA ARG A 58 -16.03 22.18 8.32
C ARG A 58 -15.72 21.98 6.82
N PRO A 59 -16.18 20.91 6.17
CA PRO A 59 -15.87 20.60 4.76
C PRO A 59 -16.55 21.52 3.72
N ALA A 60 -17.10 22.66 4.12
CA ALA A 60 -17.86 23.55 3.24
C ALA A 60 -17.00 24.45 2.33
N ALA A 61 -15.67 24.51 2.53
CA ALA A 61 -14.76 25.39 1.79
C ALA A 61 -13.69 24.65 0.95
N LEU A 62 -13.63 23.32 1.00
CA LEU A 62 -12.64 22.55 0.25
C LEU A 62 -13.00 22.49 -1.24
N SER A 63 -12.02 22.75 -2.11
CA SER A 63 -12.14 22.45 -3.54
C SER A 63 -12.45 20.95 -3.74
N PRO A 64 -13.31 20.55 -4.70
CA PRO A 64 -13.67 19.15 -4.94
C PRO A 64 -12.45 18.24 -5.20
N THR A 65 -11.36 18.83 -5.70
CA THR A 65 -10.06 18.21 -5.90
C THR A 65 -8.97 19.21 -5.57
N GLY A 66 -7.86 18.77 -5.01
CA GLY A 66 -6.71 19.63 -4.77
C GLY A 66 -5.39 18.86 -4.64
N MET A 67 -4.30 19.61 -4.67
CA MET A 67 -2.96 19.09 -4.47
C MET A 67 -2.21 20.00 -3.48
N THR A 68 -1.38 19.38 -2.68
CA THR A 68 -0.44 19.98 -1.72
C THR A 68 0.98 19.59 -2.16
N SER A 69 2.00 19.92 -1.37
CA SER A 69 3.37 19.49 -1.62
C SER A 69 3.51 17.95 -1.64
N HIS A 70 2.76 17.23 -0.79
CA HIS A 70 2.92 15.80 -0.60
C HIS A 70 1.62 14.98 -0.69
N ALA A 71 0.45 15.60 -0.78
CA ALA A 71 -0.82 14.92 -0.99
C ALA A 71 -1.63 15.45 -2.19
N ALA A 72 -2.27 14.54 -2.91
CA ALA A 72 -3.38 14.84 -3.80
C ALA A 72 -4.67 14.31 -3.17
N TYR A 73 -5.73 15.10 -3.18
CA TYR A 73 -7.00 14.74 -2.56
C TYR A 73 -8.20 15.01 -3.49
N ARG A 74 -9.27 14.26 -3.24
CA ARG A 74 -10.56 14.41 -3.92
C ARG A 74 -11.69 14.21 -2.91
N LEU A 75 -12.56 15.19 -2.84
CA LEU A 75 -13.80 15.11 -2.08
C LEU A 75 -14.83 14.31 -2.89
N ILE A 76 -15.34 13.22 -2.33
CA ILE A 76 -16.41 12.42 -2.95
C ILE A 76 -17.76 13.00 -2.58
N ASN A 77 -17.91 13.41 -1.32
CA ASN A 77 -19.06 14.12 -0.78
C ASN A 77 -18.61 14.90 0.46
N ALA A 78 -19.50 15.69 1.04
CA ALA A 78 -19.20 16.49 2.25
C ALA A 78 -18.71 15.67 3.46
N LYS A 79 -18.87 14.34 3.45
CA LYS A 79 -18.49 13.44 4.53
C LYS A 79 -17.31 12.52 4.21
N ARG A 80 -16.81 12.51 2.97
CA ARG A 80 -15.80 11.54 2.53
C ARG A 80 -14.80 12.18 1.58
N CYS A 81 -13.53 12.13 1.97
CA CYS A 81 -12.39 12.55 1.18
C CYS A 81 -11.47 11.36 0.91
N LEU A 82 -11.02 11.22 -0.33
CA LEU A 82 -9.97 10.29 -0.72
C LEU A 82 -8.68 11.08 -0.90
N PHE A 83 -7.58 10.56 -0.38
CA PHE A 83 -6.28 11.19 -0.58
C PHE A 83 -5.19 10.15 -0.81
N ARG A 84 -4.20 10.56 -1.58
CA ARG A 84 -3.01 9.80 -1.89
C ARG A 84 -1.82 10.74 -1.85
N GLU A 85 -0.63 10.17 -1.86
CA GLU A 85 0.57 10.97 -2.01
C GLU A 85 0.62 11.66 -3.40
N SER A 86 0.96 12.96 -3.43
CA SER A 86 1.14 13.72 -4.67
C SER A 86 2.55 13.54 -5.21
N GLY A 87 2.64 12.86 -6.35
CA GLY A 87 3.88 12.70 -7.09
C GLY A 87 4.82 11.67 -6.45
N PRO A 88 5.41 10.76 -7.22
CA PRO A 88 6.60 10.06 -6.76
C PRO A 88 7.71 11.11 -6.73
N ASP A 89 8.21 11.43 -5.56
CA ASP A 89 9.58 11.94 -5.48
C ASP A 89 10.45 10.81 -6.07
N LEU A 90 10.84 10.94 -7.34
CA LEU A 90 11.41 9.86 -8.18
C LEU A 90 12.63 9.19 -7.50
N VAL A 91 13.33 9.96 -6.66
CA VAL A 91 14.44 9.50 -5.82
C VAL A 91 13.93 8.58 -4.70
N LEU A 92 12.85 8.95 -4.02
CA LEU A 92 12.24 8.10 -2.99
C LEU A 92 11.47 6.92 -3.58
N PHE A 93 10.86 7.01 -4.77
CA PHE A 93 10.21 5.85 -5.41
C PHE A 93 11.24 4.76 -5.74
N ARG A 94 12.48 5.15 -6.07
CA ARG A 94 13.61 4.22 -6.24
C ARG A 94 14.10 3.60 -4.94
N LEU A 95 13.89 4.24 -3.79
CA LEU A 95 14.39 3.79 -2.47
C LEU A 95 13.32 3.12 -1.58
N ALA A 96 12.05 3.51 -1.71
CA ALA A 96 10.96 3.16 -0.79
C ALA A 96 10.05 2.03 -1.32
N GLY A 97 10.36 1.47 -2.50
CA GLY A 97 9.69 0.30 -3.05
C GLY A 97 8.28 0.55 -3.62
N PRO A 98 7.66 -0.48 -4.23
CA PRO A 98 6.39 -0.36 -4.96
C PRO A 98 5.16 -0.28 -4.05
N ILE A 99 5.35 -0.35 -2.74
CA ILE A 99 4.27 -0.40 -1.76
C ILE A 99 3.89 1.03 -1.36
N PHE A 100 2.63 1.39 -1.57
CA PHE A 100 2.10 2.70 -1.21
C PHE A 100 0.85 2.56 -0.33
N LEU A 101 0.57 3.62 0.44
CA LEU A 101 -0.64 3.76 1.22
C LEU A 101 -1.63 4.67 0.49
N LYS A 102 -2.90 4.31 0.56
CA LYS A 102 -4.03 5.11 0.09
C LYS A 102 -4.92 5.46 1.28
N GLY A 103 -5.40 6.70 1.31
CA GLY A 103 -6.08 7.27 2.47
C GLY A 103 -7.54 7.60 2.20
N THR A 104 -8.38 7.34 3.20
CA THR A 104 -9.77 7.79 3.24
C THR A 104 -10.01 8.54 4.52
N ILE A 105 -10.63 9.71 4.44
CA ILE A 105 -11.11 10.48 5.60
C ILE A 105 -12.63 10.46 5.54
N ASP A 106 -13.24 9.84 6.55
CA ASP A 106 -14.68 9.81 6.75
C ASP A 106 -15.05 10.73 7.92
N ILE A 107 -15.99 11.64 7.68
CA ILE A 107 -16.46 12.67 8.60
C ILE A 107 -17.89 12.30 9.03
N GLY A 108 -18.10 12.07 10.32
CA GLY A 108 -19.41 11.71 10.87
C GLY A 108 -19.42 11.80 12.39
N ASP A 109 -20.60 11.99 12.99
CA ASP A 109 -20.80 11.97 14.45
C ASP A 109 -19.86 12.90 15.26
N GLY A 110 -19.50 14.06 14.73
CA GLY A 110 -18.57 14.97 15.43
C GLY A 110 -17.13 14.46 15.52
N ARG A 111 -16.75 13.51 14.66
CA ARG A 111 -15.40 12.96 14.54
C ARG A 111 -14.97 12.80 13.07
N ALA A 112 -13.66 12.84 12.85
CA ALA A 112 -13.03 12.49 11.58
C ALA A 112 -12.24 11.19 11.76
N ILE A 113 -12.55 10.18 10.94
CA ILE A 113 -11.89 8.88 10.94
C ILE A 113 -11.06 8.76 9.67
N THR A 114 -9.75 8.72 9.84
CA THR A 114 -8.80 8.53 8.75
C THR A 114 -8.32 7.10 8.72
N VAL A 115 -8.41 6.46 7.56
CA VAL A 115 -7.98 5.09 7.34
C VAL A 115 -6.92 5.06 6.23
N GLY A 116 -5.72 4.58 6.57
CA GLY A 116 -4.65 4.29 5.63
C GLY A 116 -4.61 2.80 5.29
N ARG A 117 -4.78 2.47 4.02
CA ARG A 117 -4.77 1.08 3.51
C ARG A 117 -3.57 0.82 2.63
N LEU A 118 -3.01 -0.37 2.75
CA LEU A 118 -1.99 -0.86 1.84
C LEU A 118 -2.59 -1.23 0.49
N ALA A 119 -1.89 -0.91 -0.59
CA ALA A 119 -2.25 -1.37 -1.93
C ALA A 119 -2.29 -2.91 -1.97
N LEU A 120 -3.40 -3.46 -2.48
CA LEU A 120 -3.66 -4.90 -2.45
C LEU A 120 -2.79 -5.64 -3.48
N GLY A 121 -2.64 -5.10 -4.69
CA GLY A 121 -1.88 -5.71 -5.77
C GLY A 121 -0.43 -5.99 -5.38
N PRO A 122 0.35 -4.98 -4.94
CA PRO A 122 1.71 -5.17 -4.48
C PRO A 122 1.82 -6.17 -3.32
N SER A 123 0.84 -6.16 -2.40
CA SER A 123 0.81 -7.09 -1.26
C SER A 123 0.65 -8.54 -1.70
N VAL A 124 -0.29 -8.81 -2.63
CA VAL A 124 -0.52 -10.14 -3.18
C VAL A 124 0.66 -10.58 -4.03
N LEU A 125 1.26 -9.67 -4.80
CA LEU A 125 2.46 -9.95 -5.60
C LEU A 125 3.62 -10.39 -4.72
N CYS A 126 3.90 -9.67 -3.62
CA CYS A 126 4.93 -10.06 -2.67
C CYS A 126 4.66 -11.43 -2.05
N ALA A 127 3.40 -11.71 -1.64
CA ALA A 127 3.02 -12.99 -1.06
C ALA A 127 3.16 -14.16 -2.06
N ALA A 128 2.72 -13.96 -3.30
CA ALA A 128 2.85 -14.92 -4.38
C ALA A 128 4.32 -15.21 -4.69
N PHE A 129 5.17 -14.16 -4.77
CA PHE A 129 6.60 -14.34 -4.99
C PHE A 129 7.26 -15.12 -3.84
N LEU A 130 6.90 -14.83 -2.59
CA LEU A 130 7.40 -15.56 -1.41
C LEU A 130 7.01 -17.04 -1.41
N ALA A 131 5.76 -17.34 -1.76
CA ALA A 131 5.25 -18.70 -1.89
C ALA A 131 5.95 -19.45 -3.02
N GLY A 132 6.10 -18.83 -4.20
CA GLY A 132 6.82 -19.40 -5.34
C GLY A 132 8.30 -19.62 -5.03
N TRP A 133 8.97 -18.65 -4.41
CA TRP A 133 10.37 -18.78 -3.98
C TRP A 133 10.57 -19.95 -3.02
N THR A 134 9.69 -20.05 -2.01
CA THR A 134 9.75 -21.12 -1.02
C THR A 134 9.47 -22.49 -1.64
N ALA A 135 8.41 -22.60 -2.44
CA ALA A 135 8.04 -23.86 -3.10
C ALA A 135 9.09 -24.31 -4.13
N GLY A 136 9.67 -23.38 -4.89
CA GLY A 136 10.74 -23.66 -5.83
C GLY A 136 12.02 -24.14 -5.15
N ALA A 137 12.45 -23.45 -4.08
CA ALA A 137 13.63 -23.86 -3.30
C ALA A 137 13.45 -25.23 -2.64
N LEU A 138 12.27 -25.50 -2.06
CA LEU A 138 11.95 -26.82 -1.50
C LEU A 138 11.90 -27.90 -2.59
N GLY A 139 11.33 -27.61 -3.76
CA GLY A 139 11.33 -28.54 -4.88
C GLY A 139 12.73 -28.91 -5.36
N LEU A 140 13.67 -27.95 -5.37
CA LEU A 140 15.07 -28.19 -5.70
C LEU A 140 15.80 -29.03 -4.65
N LEU A 141 15.52 -28.83 -3.35
CA LEU A 141 16.09 -29.66 -2.27
C LEU A 141 15.70 -31.13 -2.37
N LEU A 142 14.56 -31.41 -3.00
CA LEU A 142 14.06 -32.76 -3.16
C LEU A 142 14.59 -33.45 -4.42
N GLN A 143 15.37 -32.80 -5.29
CA GLN A 143 15.93 -33.48 -6.46
C GLN A 143 17.14 -34.34 -6.09
N GLU A 144 17.13 -35.60 -6.52
CA GLU A 144 18.26 -36.51 -6.35
C GLU A 144 19.49 -36.03 -7.14
N GLY A 145 20.65 -35.99 -6.48
CA GLY A 145 21.93 -35.66 -7.12
C GLY A 145 22.39 -34.21 -7.00
N TRP A 146 21.70 -33.34 -6.25
CA TRP A 146 22.16 -31.97 -6.02
C TRP A 146 23.03 -31.86 -4.75
N PRO A 147 24.36 -31.63 -4.85
CA PRO A 147 25.27 -31.64 -3.68
C PRO A 147 25.26 -30.34 -2.86
N ALA A 148 24.24 -29.48 -2.99
CA ALA A 148 24.27 -28.11 -2.46
C ALA A 148 23.11 -27.78 -1.52
N PHE A 149 22.79 -28.68 -0.58
CA PHE A 149 21.82 -28.42 0.50
C PHE A 149 22.05 -27.05 1.17
N GLY A 150 23.32 -26.74 1.49
CA GLY A 150 23.70 -25.43 2.03
C GLY A 150 23.45 -24.25 1.09
N GLY A 151 23.65 -24.44 -0.23
CA GLY A 151 23.40 -23.41 -1.24
C GLY A 151 21.92 -23.11 -1.42
N VAL A 152 21.05 -24.13 -1.42
CA VAL A 152 19.60 -23.94 -1.54
C VAL A 152 19.00 -23.34 -0.26
N LEU A 153 19.49 -23.72 0.92
CA LEU A 153 19.11 -23.06 2.17
C LEU A 153 19.55 -21.60 2.21
N ALA A 154 20.77 -21.30 1.76
CA ALA A 154 21.24 -19.92 1.65
C ALA A 154 20.38 -19.11 0.67
N PHE A 155 19.99 -19.70 -0.46
CA PHE A 155 19.09 -19.08 -1.45
C PHE A 155 17.67 -18.84 -0.89
N LEU A 156 17.12 -19.82 -0.15
CA LEU A 156 15.84 -19.67 0.53
C LEU A 156 15.89 -18.53 1.55
N ALA A 157 16.89 -18.56 2.44
CA ALA A 157 17.10 -17.52 3.44
C ALA A 157 17.29 -16.14 2.80
N PHE A 158 18.08 -16.06 1.73
CA PHE A 158 18.30 -14.83 0.98
C PHE A 158 16.98 -14.22 0.47
N GLY A 159 16.12 -15.01 -0.17
CA GLY A 159 14.82 -14.51 -0.66
C GLY A 159 13.94 -13.97 0.45
N TRP A 160 13.84 -14.69 1.58
CA TRP A 160 13.09 -14.25 2.75
C TRP A 160 13.65 -12.97 3.37
N VAL A 161 14.97 -12.88 3.54
CA VAL A 161 15.64 -11.70 4.10
C VAL A 161 15.44 -10.49 3.19
N VAL A 162 15.68 -10.62 1.89
CA VAL A 162 15.53 -9.52 0.93
C VAL A 162 14.09 -9.03 0.89
N LEU A 163 13.11 -9.92 0.80
CA LEU A 163 11.69 -9.54 0.78
C LEU A 163 11.22 -8.98 2.11
N GLY A 164 11.65 -9.57 3.22
CA GLY A 164 11.33 -9.09 4.56
C GLY A 164 11.86 -7.68 4.81
N LEU A 165 13.11 -7.41 4.42
CA LEU A 165 13.71 -6.09 4.48
C LEU A 165 12.98 -5.11 3.56
N LEU A 166 12.76 -5.48 2.29
CA LEU A 166 12.07 -4.64 1.32
C LEU A 166 10.66 -4.26 1.82
N ALA A 167 9.88 -5.22 2.30
CA ALA A 167 8.55 -4.98 2.83
C ALA A 167 8.58 -4.09 4.07
N THR A 168 9.51 -4.36 5.00
CA THR A 168 9.64 -3.58 6.24
C THR A 168 10.00 -2.13 5.95
N PHE A 169 11.02 -1.88 5.13
CA PHE A 169 11.42 -0.53 4.74
C PHE A 169 10.30 0.16 3.96
N SER A 170 9.71 -0.51 2.97
CA SER A 170 8.65 0.08 2.15
C SER A 170 7.44 0.49 2.99
N ILE A 171 7.00 -0.37 3.92
CA ILE A 171 5.88 -0.06 4.83
C ILE A 171 6.26 1.07 5.79
N ALA A 172 7.45 1.07 6.37
CA ALA A 172 7.89 2.11 7.29
C ALA A 172 7.93 3.49 6.60
N PHE A 173 8.48 3.57 5.39
CA PHE A 173 8.48 4.78 4.59
C PHE A 173 7.07 5.19 4.18
N ALA A 174 6.23 4.25 3.74
CA ALA A 174 4.84 4.53 3.38
C ALA A 174 4.06 5.13 4.56
N LYS A 175 4.22 4.61 5.78
CA LYS A 175 3.58 5.17 6.99
C LYS A 175 4.01 6.61 7.26
N ARG A 176 5.31 6.91 7.20
CA ARG A 176 5.83 8.28 7.42
C ARG A 176 5.26 9.26 6.40
N ARG A 177 5.24 8.87 5.12
CA ARG A 177 4.68 9.69 4.03
C ARG A 177 3.18 9.89 4.18
N PHE A 178 2.47 8.85 4.59
CA PHE A 178 1.03 8.92 4.85
C PHE A 178 0.70 9.92 5.95
N HIS A 179 1.43 9.91 7.07
CA HIS A 179 1.22 10.90 8.14
C HIS A 179 1.46 12.32 7.63
N ARG A 180 2.56 12.55 6.90
CA ARG A 180 2.84 13.86 6.30
C ARG A 180 1.73 14.32 5.35
N ALA A 181 1.28 13.44 4.46
CA ALA A 181 0.19 13.71 3.53
C ALA A 181 -1.15 13.98 4.25
N TYR A 182 -1.40 13.24 5.32
CA TYR A 182 -2.58 13.42 6.17
C TYR A 182 -2.55 14.78 6.88
N ASP A 183 -1.43 15.16 7.49
CA ASP A 183 -1.26 16.43 8.18
C ASP A 183 -1.50 17.60 7.22
N GLU A 184 -0.96 17.53 5.99
CA GLU A 184 -1.20 18.57 4.96
C GLU A 184 -2.68 18.67 4.55
N VAL A 185 -3.35 17.53 4.31
CA VAL A 185 -4.78 17.52 3.94
C VAL A 185 -5.65 18.04 5.09
N LYS A 186 -5.27 17.72 6.34
CA LYS A 186 -5.92 18.22 7.55
C LYS A 186 -5.75 19.72 7.69
N ASP A 187 -4.53 20.23 7.49
CA ASP A 187 -4.22 21.66 7.62
C ASP A 187 -5.00 22.48 6.60
N VAL A 188 -5.07 22.03 5.33
CA VAL A 188 -5.91 22.66 4.29
C VAL A 188 -7.38 22.68 4.71
N GLY A 189 -7.88 21.64 5.38
CA GLY A 189 -9.23 21.62 5.94
C GLY A 189 -9.46 22.52 7.16
N SER A 190 -8.39 22.96 7.84
CA SER A 190 -8.45 23.74 9.08
C SER A 190 -8.19 25.25 8.90
N LEU A 191 -7.40 25.64 7.90
CA LEU A 191 -6.86 27.01 7.78
C LEU A 191 -7.83 28.05 7.22
N ASP A 192 -8.91 27.66 6.54
CA ASP A 192 -9.94 28.62 6.08
C ASP A 192 -10.97 29.01 7.16
N GLY A 193 -10.83 28.50 8.38
CA GLY A 193 -11.62 28.92 9.54
C GLY A 193 -11.14 30.22 10.21
N GLY A 194 -9.93 30.69 9.93
CA GLY A 194 -9.31 31.85 10.61
C GLY A 194 -9.10 33.10 9.76
N ALA A 195 -9.20 33.00 8.43
CA ALA A 195 -8.91 34.12 7.52
C ALA A 195 -10.11 35.09 7.34
N TYR A 196 -11.34 34.65 7.63
CA TYR A 196 -12.53 35.51 7.46
C TYR A 196 -12.88 36.37 8.69
N GLU A 197 -12.30 36.12 9.86
CA GLU A 197 -12.54 36.94 11.06
C GLU A 197 -11.68 38.23 11.11
N ARG A 198 -10.74 38.42 10.18
CA ARG A 198 -9.92 39.64 10.07
C ARG A 198 -10.28 40.59 8.93
N SER A 199 -11.30 40.27 8.11
CA SER A 199 -11.79 41.15 7.05
C SER A 199 -13.14 41.81 7.39
N GLY A 200 -13.66 41.56 8.59
CA GLY A 200 -14.94 42.08 9.09
C GLY A 200 -14.82 42.96 10.34
N ARG A 201 -13.71 43.67 10.51
CA ARG A 201 -13.57 44.78 11.48
C ARG A 201 -12.87 45.95 10.84
#